data_AF-A0A9X4FFW5-F1
#
_entry.id   AF-A0A9X4FFW5-F1
#
_cell.length_a   1.000
_cell.length_b   1.000
_cell.length_c   1.000
_cell.angle_alpha   90.00
_cell.angle_beta   90.00
_cell.angle_gamma   90.00
#
_symmetry.space_group_name_H-M   'P 1'
#
loop_
_entity.id
_entity.type
_entity.pdbx_description
1 polymer ?
#
loop_
_entity_poly.entity_id
_entity_poly.type
_entity_poly.pdbx_seq_one_letter_code
_entity_poly.pdbx_strand_id
1 'polypeptide(L)'
;MSEVPECGEVNEYPNWPRKDWEGGDFNHVEKNDLMSYQGSVYEAQWYTSSVPSSDSSWILVDSCQGGGNQAPTAIIDGPNSANITDPITLDGQGSSDEDGSIVSYQWTWNDMPMTLTQPILNMTFSEENKGENVFTLTVTDNEGKDNTVSHTVTVTSDDGGTVPEDCGDMPAYQSYNPATGNGIYMNKALVSHQGNKYESQADNLYNVEPGTAEHWWKRLVACQS
;
A
#
# COMPACT_ATOMS: atom_id res chain seq x y z
N MET A 1 -32.06 -9.53 -24.83
CA MET A 1 -30.71 -9.63 -25.41
C MET A 1 -30.29 -11.08 -25.25
N SER A 2 -29.88 -11.74 -26.33
CA SER A 2 -29.33 -13.11 -26.23
C SER A 2 -27.94 -12.98 -25.63
N GLU A 3 -27.70 -13.64 -24.51
CA GLU A 3 -26.36 -13.74 -23.92
C GLU A 3 -25.49 -14.58 -24.87
N VAL A 4 -24.29 -14.09 -25.17
CA VAL A 4 -23.31 -14.86 -25.95
C VAL A 4 -22.69 -15.88 -24.99
N PRO A 5 -22.57 -17.17 -25.38
CA PRO A 5 -21.99 -18.18 -24.51
C PRO A 5 -20.52 -17.91 -24.20
N GLU A 6 -20.11 -18.11 -22.94
CA GLU A 6 -18.71 -18.09 -22.56
C GLU A 6 -17.93 -19.24 -23.23
N CYS A 7 -16.61 -19.15 -23.27
CA CYS A 7 -15.80 -20.10 -24.03
C CYS A 7 -15.76 -21.51 -23.47
N GLY A 8 -16.15 -21.71 -22.22
CA GLY A 8 -16.37 -23.03 -21.64
C GLY A 8 -17.67 -23.71 -22.10
N GLU A 9 -18.56 -22.98 -22.77
CA GLU A 9 -19.87 -23.47 -23.22
C GLU A 9 -19.89 -23.85 -24.71
N VAL A 10 -18.81 -23.56 -25.45
CA VAL A 10 -18.68 -23.88 -26.88
C VAL A 10 -17.49 -24.81 -27.13
N ASN A 11 -17.54 -25.54 -28.24
CA ASN A 11 -16.43 -26.39 -28.67
C ASN A 11 -15.15 -25.56 -28.88
N GLU A 12 -14.01 -26.04 -28.40
CA GLU A 12 -12.69 -25.42 -28.62
C GLU A 12 -12.00 -26.03 -29.85
N TYR A 13 -11.56 -25.22 -30.81
CA TYR A 13 -10.79 -25.69 -31.97
C TYR A 13 -9.52 -26.43 -31.50
N PRO A 14 -9.22 -27.64 -32.02
CA PRO A 14 -9.78 -28.26 -33.24
C PRO A 14 -10.92 -29.28 -33.00
N ASN A 15 -11.67 -29.19 -31.91
CA ASN A 15 -12.77 -30.12 -31.59
C ASN A 15 -14.06 -29.78 -32.35
N TRP A 16 -14.10 -30.10 -33.64
CA TRP A 16 -15.23 -29.82 -34.52
C TRP A 16 -16.58 -30.38 -34.01
N PRO A 17 -17.71 -29.66 -34.12
CA PRO A 17 -19.02 -30.14 -33.68
C PRO A 17 -19.83 -30.87 -34.76
N ARG A 18 -19.44 -30.79 -36.05
CA ARG A 18 -20.18 -31.40 -37.16
C ARG A 18 -19.37 -32.45 -37.92
N LYS A 19 -20.10 -33.35 -38.59
CA LYS A 19 -19.58 -34.44 -39.45
C LYS A 19 -20.42 -34.50 -40.73
N ASP A 20 -19.81 -34.88 -41.84
CA ASP A 20 -20.49 -34.87 -43.15
C ASP A 20 -21.58 -35.96 -43.29
N TRP A 21 -21.48 -37.04 -42.49
CA TRP A 21 -22.41 -38.18 -42.54
C TRP A 21 -22.45 -38.97 -41.22
N GLU A 22 -23.48 -39.79 -41.05
CA GLU A 22 -23.67 -40.60 -39.84
C GLU A 22 -22.61 -41.71 -39.72
N GLY A 23 -21.61 -41.46 -38.87
CA GLY A 23 -20.53 -42.41 -38.58
C GLY A 23 -19.16 -41.92 -39.06
N GLY A 24 -19.09 -40.76 -39.72
CA GLY A 24 -17.83 -40.08 -40.06
C GLY A 24 -17.24 -39.30 -38.89
N ASP A 25 -16.00 -38.84 -39.08
CA ASP A 25 -15.27 -38.00 -38.13
C ASP A 25 -15.84 -36.58 -38.06
N PHE A 26 -15.68 -35.96 -36.90
CA PHE A 26 -15.99 -34.55 -36.73
C PHE A 26 -14.90 -33.69 -37.38
N ASN A 27 -15.28 -32.83 -38.32
CA ASN A 27 -14.32 -32.17 -39.21
C ASN A 27 -14.69 -30.74 -39.65
N HIS A 28 -15.85 -30.21 -39.25
CA HIS A 28 -16.28 -28.87 -39.66
C HIS A 28 -17.28 -28.22 -38.70
N VAL A 29 -17.67 -27.00 -39.05
CA VAL A 29 -18.82 -26.24 -38.53
C VAL A 29 -19.76 -25.85 -39.68
N GLU A 30 -21.04 -25.66 -39.36
CA GLU A 30 -22.02 -25.07 -40.27
C GLU A 30 -22.28 -23.59 -39.92
N LYS A 31 -23.08 -22.92 -40.76
CA LYS A 31 -23.48 -21.52 -40.51
C LYS A 31 -24.12 -21.37 -39.11
N ASN A 32 -23.72 -20.32 -38.40
CA ASN A 32 -24.11 -19.96 -37.03
C ASN A 32 -23.59 -20.89 -35.93
N ASP A 33 -22.81 -21.94 -36.25
CA ASP A 33 -22.12 -22.69 -35.21
C ASP A 33 -21.03 -21.80 -34.57
N LEU A 34 -20.87 -21.93 -33.26
CA LEU A 34 -19.88 -21.23 -32.47
C LEU A 34 -18.69 -22.15 -32.17
N MET A 35 -17.48 -21.59 -32.19
CA MET A 35 -16.28 -22.29 -31.78
C MET A 35 -15.32 -21.32 -31.09
N SER A 36 -14.69 -21.76 -29.99
CA SER A 36 -13.64 -21.01 -29.33
C SER A 36 -12.27 -21.32 -29.90
N TYR A 37 -11.41 -20.31 -29.99
CA TYR A 37 -10.03 -20.44 -30.42
C TYR A 37 -9.20 -19.27 -29.86
N GLN A 38 -8.04 -19.58 -29.28
CA GLN A 38 -7.10 -18.57 -28.73
C GLN A 38 -7.77 -17.54 -27.81
N GLY A 39 -8.72 -17.97 -26.99
CA GLY A 39 -9.40 -17.07 -26.08
C GLY A 39 -10.37 -16.11 -26.76
N SER A 40 -10.99 -16.49 -27.88
CA SER A 40 -12.16 -15.83 -28.47
C SER A 40 -13.19 -16.82 -29.01
N VAL A 41 -14.48 -16.44 -28.99
CA VAL A 41 -15.60 -17.14 -29.64
C VAL A 41 -15.81 -16.56 -31.04
N TYR A 42 -15.86 -17.45 -32.03
CA TYR A 42 -16.16 -17.11 -33.41
C TYR A 42 -17.43 -17.80 -33.88
N GLU A 43 -18.22 -17.09 -34.68
CA GLU A 43 -19.40 -17.62 -35.37
C GLU A 43 -19.06 -17.88 -36.84
N ALA A 44 -19.35 -19.09 -37.29
CA ALA A 44 -19.18 -19.46 -38.68
C ALA A 44 -20.27 -18.82 -39.57
N GLN A 45 -19.87 -18.11 -40.62
CA GLN A 45 -20.80 -17.46 -41.56
C GLN A 45 -21.39 -18.43 -42.59
N TRP A 46 -20.69 -19.53 -42.85
CA TRP A 46 -21.07 -20.64 -43.72
C TRP A 46 -20.24 -21.88 -43.36
N TYR A 47 -20.48 -23.01 -44.04
CA TYR A 47 -19.68 -24.23 -43.88
C TYR A 47 -18.18 -23.92 -43.95
N THR A 48 -17.42 -24.32 -42.93
CA THR A 48 -15.97 -24.17 -42.95
C THR A 48 -15.27 -25.23 -42.09
N SER A 49 -14.06 -25.59 -42.52
CA SER A 49 -13.11 -26.42 -41.79
C SER A 49 -11.77 -25.69 -41.59
N SER A 50 -11.74 -24.38 -41.83
CA SER A 50 -10.57 -23.53 -41.61
C SER A 50 -10.46 -23.13 -40.13
N VAL A 51 -9.23 -22.82 -39.69
CA VAL A 51 -8.98 -22.38 -38.31
C VAL A 51 -9.79 -21.11 -38.01
N PRO A 52 -10.45 -20.98 -36.85
CA PRO A 52 -11.10 -19.72 -36.48
C PRO A 52 -10.15 -18.53 -36.60
N SER A 53 -10.70 -17.38 -37.00
CA SER A 53 -9.96 -16.16 -37.34
C SER A 53 -9.07 -16.21 -38.58
N SER A 54 -8.90 -17.35 -39.25
CA SER A 54 -7.95 -17.46 -40.38
C SER A 54 -8.44 -16.84 -41.70
N ASP A 55 -9.76 -16.71 -41.88
CA ASP A 55 -10.36 -16.17 -43.09
C ASP A 55 -11.76 -15.58 -42.81
N SER A 56 -12.45 -15.15 -43.88
CA SER A 56 -13.76 -14.50 -43.79
C SER A 56 -14.94 -15.44 -43.48
N SER A 57 -14.71 -16.75 -43.32
CA SER A 57 -15.76 -17.68 -42.88
C SER A 57 -16.09 -17.53 -41.39
N TRP A 58 -15.32 -16.74 -40.65
CA TRP A 58 -15.46 -16.50 -39.22
C TRP A 58 -15.77 -15.03 -38.92
N ILE A 59 -16.72 -14.79 -38.01
CA ILE A 59 -16.91 -13.48 -37.37
C ILE A 59 -16.56 -13.63 -35.89
N LEU A 60 -15.76 -12.71 -35.36
CA LEU A 60 -15.53 -12.60 -33.93
C LEU A 60 -16.86 -12.19 -33.26
N VAL A 61 -17.38 -13.06 -32.40
CA VAL A 61 -18.59 -12.78 -31.62
C VAL A 61 -18.21 -12.16 -30.30
N ASP A 62 -17.22 -12.76 -29.64
CA ASP A 62 -16.79 -12.35 -28.31
C ASP A 62 -15.35 -12.81 -28.03
N SER A 63 -14.67 -12.17 -27.09
CA SER A 63 -13.37 -12.62 -26.59
C SER A 63 -13.54 -13.38 -25.27
N CYS A 64 -13.02 -14.60 -25.17
CA CYS A 64 -12.92 -15.39 -23.93
C CYS A 64 -11.98 -14.77 -22.88
N GLN A 65 -11.27 -13.70 -23.22
CA GLN A 65 -10.68 -12.81 -22.22
C GLN A 65 -11.77 -12.10 -21.39
N GLY A 66 -13.05 -12.28 -21.73
CA GLY A 66 -14.23 -11.96 -20.94
C GLY A 66 -14.44 -12.84 -19.70
N GLY A 67 -13.42 -13.01 -18.86
CA GLY A 67 -13.69 -13.05 -17.42
C GLY A 67 -13.86 -11.60 -16.98
N GLY A 68 -15.01 -10.99 -17.25
CA GLY A 68 -15.15 -9.52 -17.33
C GLY A 68 -14.40 -8.72 -16.26
N ASN A 69 -13.70 -7.65 -16.68
CA ASN A 69 -12.75 -6.81 -15.93
C ASN A 69 -12.22 -7.41 -14.63
N GLN A 70 -10.99 -7.86 -14.53
CA GLN A 70 -10.48 -8.35 -13.25
C GLN A 70 -10.23 -7.18 -12.29
N ALA A 71 -10.33 -7.43 -10.98
CA ALA A 71 -9.94 -6.40 -10.02
C ALA A 71 -8.40 -6.30 -10.01
N PRO A 72 -7.83 -5.10 -9.87
CA PRO A 72 -6.38 -4.94 -9.81
C PRO A 72 -5.78 -5.67 -8.59
N THR A 73 -4.49 -5.95 -8.63
CA THR A 73 -3.72 -6.39 -7.46
C THR A 73 -3.11 -5.19 -6.76
N ALA A 74 -3.56 -4.92 -5.53
CA ALA A 74 -3.03 -3.86 -4.68
C ALA A 74 -1.79 -4.35 -3.89
N ILE A 75 -0.71 -3.57 -3.90
CA ILE A 75 0.52 -3.85 -3.14
C ILE A 75 0.93 -2.60 -2.37
N ILE A 76 1.39 -2.77 -1.13
CA ILE A 76 2.11 -1.74 -0.38
C ILE A 76 3.45 -2.32 0.05
N ASP A 77 4.54 -1.64 -0.30
CA ASP A 77 5.87 -1.90 0.24
C ASP A 77 6.28 -0.78 1.20
N GLY A 78 6.88 -1.12 2.32
CA GLY A 78 7.32 -0.14 3.30
C GLY A 78 7.88 -0.74 4.59
N PRO A 79 8.39 0.09 5.51
CA PRO A 79 8.86 -0.38 6.81
C PRO A 79 7.68 -0.86 7.68
N ASN A 80 7.91 -1.86 8.53
CA ASN A 80 6.93 -2.32 9.51
C ASN A 80 7.01 -1.56 10.85
N SER A 81 8.01 -0.69 11.00
CA SER A 81 8.23 0.08 12.22
C SER A 81 8.92 1.42 11.92
N ALA A 82 8.66 2.43 12.74
CA ALA A 82 9.26 3.75 12.62
C ALA A 82 9.39 4.45 13.97
N ASN A 83 10.35 5.39 14.09
CA ASN A 83 10.34 6.33 15.20
C ASN A 83 9.49 7.57 14.91
N ILE A 84 8.96 8.22 15.94
CA ILE A 84 8.17 9.47 15.89
C ILE A 84 8.89 10.70 15.26
N THR A 85 10.07 10.53 14.68
CA THR A 85 10.79 11.59 13.95
C THR A 85 11.36 11.12 12.62
N ASP A 86 11.33 9.81 12.36
CA ASP A 86 11.92 9.24 11.17
C ASP A 86 10.88 9.28 10.04
N PRO A 87 11.21 9.86 8.88
CA PRO A 87 10.33 9.81 7.74
C PRO A 87 10.24 8.36 7.24
N ILE A 88 9.03 7.91 6.96
CA ILE A 88 8.76 6.68 6.23
C ILE A 88 8.25 6.97 4.83
N THR A 89 8.43 5.98 3.97
CA THR A 89 7.80 5.91 2.66
C THR A 89 7.04 4.60 2.57
N LEU A 90 5.76 4.68 2.19
CA LEU A 90 4.98 3.54 1.72
C LEU A 90 4.83 3.67 0.20
N ASP A 91 5.15 2.60 -0.52
CA ASP A 91 5.18 2.54 -1.98
C ASP A 91 4.11 1.60 -2.51
N GLY A 92 3.10 2.18 -3.16
CA GLY A 92 2.02 1.46 -3.84
C GLY A 92 2.28 1.17 -5.32
N GLN A 93 3.42 1.57 -5.89
CA GLN A 93 3.71 1.47 -7.32
C GLN A 93 3.85 0.02 -7.82
N GLY A 94 4.06 -0.93 -6.92
CA GLY A 94 4.05 -2.36 -7.25
C GLY A 94 2.67 -2.89 -7.63
N SER A 95 1.60 -2.12 -7.40
CA SER A 95 0.24 -2.50 -7.78
C SER A 95 0.11 -2.63 -9.31
N SER A 96 -0.65 -3.63 -9.75
CA SER A 96 -0.79 -3.95 -11.17
C SER A 96 -2.19 -4.44 -11.50
N ASP A 97 -2.58 -4.27 -12.75
CA ASP A 97 -3.81 -4.82 -13.31
C ASP A 97 -3.45 -5.70 -14.51
N GLU A 98 -3.96 -6.94 -14.55
CA GLU A 98 -3.51 -7.94 -15.52
C GLU A 98 -4.14 -7.77 -16.90
N ASP A 99 -5.38 -7.28 -16.94
CA ASP A 99 -6.19 -7.06 -18.14
C ASP A 99 -6.44 -5.56 -18.45
N GLY A 100 -5.97 -4.65 -17.59
CA GLY A 100 -6.13 -3.22 -17.77
C GLY A 100 -5.02 -2.36 -17.18
N SER A 101 -5.41 -1.23 -16.59
CA SER A 101 -4.54 -0.19 -16.05
C SER A 101 -5.17 0.46 -14.81
N ILE A 102 -4.35 0.75 -13.81
CA ILE A 102 -4.78 1.46 -12.60
C ILE A 102 -4.95 2.96 -12.90
N VAL A 103 -6.12 3.50 -12.56
CA VAL A 103 -6.45 4.93 -12.77
C VAL A 103 -6.55 5.73 -11.47
N SER A 104 -6.61 5.05 -10.31
CA SER A 104 -6.74 5.71 -9.01
C SER A 104 -5.99 4.98 -7.91
N TYR A 105 -5.36 5.75 -7.01
CA TYR A 105 -4.80 5.31 -5.74
C TYR A 105 -5.46 6.13 -4.63
N GLN A 106 -6.06 5.47 -3.65
CA GLN A 106 -6.71 6.11 -2.51
C GLN A 106 -6.18 5.53 -1.21
N TRP A 107 -5.55 6.37 -0.41
CA TRP A 107 -5.02 5.98 0.89
C TRP A 107 -5.99 6.30 2.04
N THR A 108 -6.02 5.46 3.05
CA THR A 108 -6.54 5.76 4.39
C THR A 108 -5.49 5.50 5.45
N TRP A 109 -5.57 6.22 6.56
CA TRP A 109 -4.75 6.03 7.74
C TRP A 109 -5.67 5.87 8.95
N ASN A 110 -5.62 4.71 9.60
CA ASN A 110 -6.52 4.33 10.69
C ASN A 110 -8.00 4.54 10.29
N ASP A 111 -8.37 4.03 9.11
CA ASP A 111 -9.69 4.16 8.46
C ASP A 111 -10.12 5.58 8.07
N MET A 112 -9.27 6.59 8.30
CA MET A 112 -9.53 7.97 7.90
C MET A 112 -9.00 8.24 6.49
N PRO A 113 -9.82 8.74 5.56
CA PRO A 113 -9.39 8.99 4.19
C PRO A 113 -8.34 10.10 4.11
N MET A 114 -7.32 9.88 3.28
CA MET A 114 -6.31 10.87 2.95
C MET A 114 -6.64 11.56 1.62
N THR A 115 -6.16 12.78 1.42
CA THR A 115 -6.34 13.51 0.14
C THR A 115 -5.31 13.14 -0.93
N LEU A 116 -4.36 12.27 -0.59
CA LEU A 116 -3.30 11.83 -1.49
C LEU A 116 -3.85 10.87 -2.54
N THR A 117 -3.57 11.18 -3.81
CA THR A 117 -3.97 10.37 -4.97
C THR A 117 -2.80 9.71 -5.71
N GLN A 118 -1.60 9.82 -5.16
CA GLN A 118 -0.37 9.26 -5.73
C GLN A 118 -0.03 7.92 -5.08
N PRO A 119 0.69 7.03 -5.78
CA PRO A 119 1.08 5.73 -5.24
C PRO A 119 2.15 5.82 -4.13
N ILE A 120 2.88 6.93 -4.03
CA ILE A 120 3.90 7.15 -3.00
C ILE A 120 3.34 7.99 -1.87
N LEU A 121 3.29 7.41 -0.67
CA LEU A 121 2.97 8.11 0.57
C LEU A 121 4.25 8.33 1.38
N ASN A 122 4.57 9.60 1.66
CA ASN A 122 5.60 9.97 2.62
C ASN A 122 4.96 10.51 3.89
N MET A 123 5.42 10.05 5.05
CA MET A 123 4.87 10.45 6.34
C MET A 123 5.95 10.51 7.42
N THR A 124 5.75 11.43 8.35
CA THR A 124 6.47 11.48 9.64
C THR A 124 5.42 11.39 10.74
N PHE A 125 5.70 10.60 11.76
CA PHE A 125 4.81 10.45 12.91
C PHE A 125 5.07 11.52 13.96
N SER A 126 4.16 11.64 14.91
CA SER A 126 4.34 12.42 16.14
C SER A 126 4.07 11.53 17.36
N GLU A 127 4.24 12.09 18.55
CA GLU A 127 3.97 11.43 19.83
C GLU A 127 2.55 10.82 19.90
N GLU A 128 1.57 11.46 19.27
CA GLU A 128 0.18 11.01 19.28
C GLU A 128 -0.08 9.77 18.40
N ASN A 129 0.88 9.41 17.56
CA ASN A 129 0.80 8.26 16.67
C ASN A 129 1.55 7.05 17.22
N LYS A 130 2.03 7.05 18.47
CA LYS A 130 2.67 5.87 19.08
C LYS A 130 1.76 4.65 19.04
N GLY A 131 2.36 3.48 18.80
CA GLY A 131 1.64 2.21 18.66
C GLY A 131 1.37 1.85 17.21
N GLU A 132 0.34 1.05 16.99
CA GLU A 132 0.01 0.53 15.65
C GLU A 132 -0.70 1.58 14.80
N ASN A 133 -0.17 1.81 13.59
CA ASN A 133 -0.77 2.66 12.58
C ASN A 133 -1.05 1.82 11.34
N VAL A 134 -2.32 1.74 10.94
CA VAL A 134 -2.75 0.95 9.80
C VAL A 134 -2.95 1.87 8.59
N PHE A 135 -2.21 1.60 7.53
CA PHE A 135 -2.37 2.27 6.24
C PHE A 135 -3.07 1.33 5.29
N THR A 136 -4.10 1.81 4.62
CA THR A 136 -4.84 1.01 3.65
C THR A 136 -4.80 1.72 2.31
N LEU A 137 -4.43 0.99 1.27
CA LEU A 137 -4.43 1.45 -0.11
C LEU A 137 -5.54 0.74 -0.86
N THR A 138 -6.44 1.52 -1.46
CA THR A 138 -7.39 1.06 -2.46
C THR A 138 -6.91 1.52 -3.84
N VAL A 139 -6.78 0.58 -4.78
CA VAL A 139 -6.47 0.88 -6.19
C VAL A 139 -7.67 0.54 -7.06
N THR A 140 -7.96 1.39 -8.04
CA THR A 140 -9.08 1.21 -8.97
C THR A 140 -8.58 1.18 -10.42
N ASP A 141 -9.07 0.25 -11.21
CA ASP A 141 -8.74 0.10 -12.63
C ASP A 141 -9.57 1.03 -13.55
N ASN A 142 -9.25 1.03 -14.85
CA ASN A 142 -9.91 1.85 -15.86
C ASN A 142 -11.34 1.42 -16.22
N GLU A 143 -11.82 0.30 -15.71
CA GLU A 143 -13.18 -0.23 -15.89
C GLU A 143 -14.01 -0.18 -14.59
N GLY A 144 -13.41 0.34 -13.51
CA GLY A 144 -14.07 0.67 -12.26
C GLY A 144 -14.10 -0.42 -11.20
N LYS A 145 -13.38 -1.55 -11.35
CA LYS A 145 -13.17 -2.45 -10.20
C LYS A 145 -12.01 -1.96 -9.35
N ASP A 146 -12.04 -2.35 -8.08
CA ASP A 146 -11.04 -1.97 -7.11
C ASP A 146 -10.58 -3.16 -6.27
N ASN A 147 -9.43 -2.98 -5.63
CA ASN A 147 -8.93 -3.89 -4.63
C ASN A 147 -8.21 -3.09 -3.55
N THR A 148 -8.16 -3.65 -2.34
CA THR A 148 -7.65 -2.98 -1.15
C THR A 148 -6.65 -3.86 -0.41
N VAL A 149 -5.56 -3.26 0.06
CA VAL A 149 -4.55 -3.92 0.90
C VAL A 149 -4.17 -3.01 2.08
N SER A 150 -3.80 -3.60 3.21
CA SER A 150 -3.38 -2.88 4.42
C SER A 150 -1.93 -3.20 4.79
N HIS A 151 -1.25 -2.21 5.34
CA HIS A 151 0.11 -2.28 5.86
C HIS A 151 0.17 -1.62 7.23
N THR A 152 0.73 -2.32 8.23
CA THR A 152 0.82 -1.81 9.61
C THR A 152 2.23 -1.34 9.90
N VAL A 153 2.34 -0.11 10.43
CA VAL A 153 3.58 0.46 10.95
C VAL A 153 3.48 0.60 12.46
N THR A 154 4.34 -0.10 13.20
CA THR A 154 4.48 0.08 14.64
C THR A 154 5.38 1.27 14.93
N VAL A 155 4.83 2.31 15.52
CA VAL A 155 5.53 3.56 15.81
C VAL A 155 6.00 3.57 17.26
N THR A 156 7.30 3.79 17.44
CA THR A 156 7.95 3.93 18.73
C THR A 156 8.51 5.34 18.92
N SER A 157 8.77 5.71 20.16
CA SER A 157 9.81 6.70 20.43
C SER A 157 11.07 5.96 20.80
N ASP A 158 12.15 6.19 20.07
CA ASP A 158 13.49 6.13 20.63
C ASP A 158 13.61 7.31 21.61
N ASP A 159 12.90 7.21 22.73
CA ASP A 159 13.26 7.95 23.93
C ASP A 159 14.63 7.42 24.31
N GLY A 160 15.69 8.11 23.88
CA GLY A 160 17.07 7.62 23.96
C GLY A 160 17.38 6.91 25.27
N GLY A 161 17.35 5.57 25.24
CA GLY A 161 17.56 4.72 26.40
C GLY A 161 16.44 4.80 27.45
N THR A 162 16.24 3.70 28.18
CA THR A 162 15.42 3.66 29.38
C THR A 162 15.86 4.74 30.38
N VAL A 163 15.30 5.95 30.30
CA VAL A 163 15.46 6.94 31.35
C VAL A 163 14.49 6.50 32.46
N PRO A 164 14.98 5.99 33.60
CA PRO A 164 14.14 5.38 34.64
C PRO A 164 12.93 6.25 34.92
N GLU A 165 11.71 5.70 34.98
CA GLU A 165 10.46 6.47 35.20
C GLU A 165 10.54 7.40 36.42
N ASP A 166 11.42 7.08 37.36
CA ASP A 166 11.79 7.89 38.52
C ASP A 166 12.92 8.90 38.21
N CYS A 167 12.76 10.14 38.68
CA CYS A 167 13.79 11.17 38.65
C CYS A 167 14.84 11.01 39.76
N GLY A 168 14.70 10.00 40.64
CA GLY A 168 15.55 9.76 41.80
C GLY A 168 17.06 9.69 41.50
N ASP A 169 17.45 9.16 40.35
CA ASP A 169 18.86 9.04 39.95
C ASP A 169 19.33 10.15 38.98
N MET A 170 18.45 11.04 38.54
CA MET A 170 18.78 12.06 37.53
C MET A 170 19.13 13.41 38.17
N PRO A 171 20.26 14.04 37.80
CA PRO A 171 20.67 15.30 38.40
C PRO A 171 19.64 16.41 38.14
N ALA A 172 19.32 17.16 39.20
CA ALA A 172 18.50 18.37 39.07
C ALA A 172 19.25 19.45 38.28
N TYR A 173 18.51 20.21 37.45
CA TYR A 173 19.06 21.38 36.78
C TYR A 173 19.65 22.36 37.81
N GLN A 174 20.87 22.80 37.53
CA GLN A 174 21.60 23.83 38.23
C GLN A 174 21.97 24.96 37.27
N SER A 175 21.85 26.20 37.75
CA SER A 175 22.40 27.38 37.08
C SER A 175 23.93 27.34 37.05
N TYR A 176 24.53 28.03 36.09
CA TYR A 176 25.97 28.02 35.90
C TYR A 176 26.72 28.59 37.13
N ASN A 177 27.70 27.84 37.61
CA ASN A 177 28.63 28.28 38.65
C ASN A 177 30.04 28.42 38.08
N PRO A 178 30.56 29.65 37.91
CA PRO A 178 31.90 29.87 37.33
C PRO A 178 33.05 29.40 38.22
N ALA A 179 32.82 29.18 39.52
CA ALA A 179 33.85 28.69 40.43
C ALA A 179 34.08 27.18 40.31
N THR A 180 33.07 26.43 39.87
CA THR A 180 33.13 24.95 39.78
C THR A 180 32.98 24.43 38.35
N GLY A 181 32.49 25.24 37.41
CA GLY A 181 32.14 24.82 36.06
C GLY A 181 30.81 24.04 35.98
N ASN A 182 30.11 23.85 37.10
CA ASN A 182 28.82 23.15 37.12
C ASN A 182 27.73 23.99 36.45
N GLY A 183 26.70 23.33 35.90
CA GLY A 183 25.59 23.99 35.19
C GLY A 183 25.89 24.29 33.72
N ILE A 184 26.88 23.60 33.14
CA ILE A 184 27.11 23.50 31.69
C ILE A 184 26.67 22.10 31.24
N TYR A 185 25.80 22.04 30.23
CA TYR A 185 25.24 20.81 29.69
C TYR A 185 25.70 20.60 28.25
N MET A 186 26.05 19.36 27.92
CA MET A 186 26.37 18.96 26.54
C MET A 186 25.11 18.46 25.84
N ASN A 187 25.17 18.36 24.52
CA ASN A 187 24.07 17.79 23.76
C ASN A 187 23.71 16.40 24.29
N LYS A 188 22.41 16.12 24.42
CA LYS A 188 21.84 14.92 25.03
C LYS A 188 22.04 14.75 26.54
N ALA A 189 22.54 15.77 27.26
CA ALA A 189 22.57 15.73 28.72
C ALA A 189 21.13 15.74 29.29
N LEU A 190 20.88 14.88 30.28
CA LEU A 190 19.59 14.71 30.91
C LEU A 190 19.56 15.39 32.29
N VAL A 191 18.50 16.17 32.55
CA VAL A 191 18.29 16.85 33.85
C VAL A 191 16.83 16.78 34.29
N SER A 192 16.61 16.86 35.60
CA SER A 192 15.27 17.04 36.19
C SER A 192 15.03 18.51 36.53
N HIS A 193 13.85 19.02 36.21
CA HIS A 193 13.44 20.37 36.59
C HIS A 193 11.92 20.43 36.75
N GLN A 194 11.43 20.98 37.87
CA GLN A 194 9.99 21.16 38.15
C GLN A 194 9.14 19.90 37.89
N GLY A 195 9.61 18.74 38.33
CA GLY A 195 8.88 17.47 38.14
C GLY A 195 8.82 16.98 36.69
N ASN A 196 9.69 17.48 35.81
CA ASN A 196 9.81 17.04 34.43
C ASN A 196 11.26 16.71 34.08
N LYS A 197 11.43 15.83 33.10
CA LYS A 197 12.73 15.47 32.52
C LYS A 197 12.98 16.28 31.27
N TYR A 198 14.22 16.71 31.08
CA TYR A 198 14.65 17.47 29.91
C TYR A 198 15.96 16.92 29.35
N GLU A 199 16.06 16.93 28.02
CA GLU A 199 17.27 16.64 27.27
C GLU A 199 17.80 17.92 26.62
N SER A 200 19.07 18.23 26.85
CA SER A 200 19.74 19.35 26.19
C SER A 200 19.89 19.09 24.68
N GLN A 201 19.56 20.09 23.86
CA GLN A 201 19.65 20.03 22.40
C GLN A 201 20.92 20.72 21.85
N ALA A 202 21.86 21.11 22.71
CA ALA A 202 23.04 21.89 22.32
C ALA A 202 24.25 21.58 23.19
N ASP A 203 25.45 21.73 22.62
CA ASP A 203 26.70 21.66 23.36
C ASP A 203 26.99 22.96 24.10
N ASN A 204 27.55 22.85 25.31
CA ASN A 204 27.88 23.97 26.18
C ASN A 204 26.66 24.85 26.53
N LEU A 205 25.50 24.24 26.77
CA LEU A 205 24.31 24.95 27.21
C LEU A 205 24.45 25.38 28.68
N TYR A 206 24.25 26.66 28.98
CA TYR A 206 24.27 27.20 30.35
C TYR A 206 23.33 28.40 30.48
N ASN A 207 22.85 28.68 31.69
CA ASN A 207 21.94 29.80 32.01
C ASN A 207 20.62 29.85 31.21
N VAL A 208 20.20 28.72 30.65
CA VAL A 208 18.88 28.57 30.03
C VAL A 208 18.09 27.58 30.88
N GLU A 209 17.01 28.06 31.49
CA GLU A 209 16.18 27.24 32.38
C GLU A 209 15.29 26.27 31.59
N PRO A 210 15.28 24.97 31.91
CA PRO A 210 14.39 24.00 31.25
C PRO A 210 12.92 24.41 31.36
N GLY A 211 12.17 24.27 30.26
CA GLY A 211 10.76 24.69 30.19
C GLY A 211 10.54 26.17 29.85
N THR A 212 11.59 26.99 29.77
CA THR A 212 11.49 28.39 29.32
C THR A 212 11.86 28.59 27.84
N ALA A 213 12.57 27.63 27.25
CA ALA A 213 12.99 27.68 25.84
C ALA A 213 13.12 26.28 25.23
N GLU A 214 12.14 25.90 24.41
CA GLU A 214 12.03 24.56 23.80
C GLU A 214 13.13 24.27 22.76
N HIS A 215 13.75 25.31 22.19
CA HIS A 215 14.85 25.15 21.24
C HIS A 215 16.16 24.68 21.89
N TRP A 216 16.30 24.83 23.21
CA TRP A 216 17.50 24.44 23.95
C TRP A 216 17.28 23.17 24.79
N TRP A 217 16.02 22.93 25.18
CA TRP A 217 15.61 21.81 26.00
C TRP A 217 14.42 21.09 25.38
N LYS A 218 14.59 19.81 25.07
CA LYS A 218 13.47 18.92 24.75
C LYS A 218 12.89 18.38 26.04
N ARG A 219 11.63 18.71 26.35
CA ARG A 219 10.90 18.06 27.44
C ARG A 219 10.63 16.61 27.04
N LEU A 220 10.94 15.67 27.93
CA LEU A 220 10.71 14.24 27.70
C LEU A 220 9.39 13.81 28.38
N VAL A 221 9.43 13.53 29.68
CA VAL A 221 8.26 13.05 30.46
C VAL A 221 8.19 13.73 31.83
N ALA A 222 7.02 13.69 32.47
CA ALA A 222 6.89 14.05 33.88
C ALA A 222 7.58 13.00 34.78
N CYS A 223 8.20 13.44 35.87
CA CYS A 223 8.66 12.57 36.95
C CYS A 223 7.41 11.95 37.62
N GLN A 224 7.31 10.62 37.67
CA GLN A 224 6.31 9.96 38.51
C GLN A 224 6.71 10.13 39.99
N SER A 225 5.73 10.24 40.89
CA SER A 225 5.92 10.43 42.34
C SER A 225 6.29 9.16 43.09
#